data_AF-A0A1F8T5T5-F1
#
_entry.id   AF-A0A1F8T5T5-F1
#
_cell.length_a   1.000
_cell.length_b   1.000
_cell.length_c   1.000
_cell.angle_alpha   90.00
_cell.angle_beta   90.00
_cell.angle_gamma   90.00
#
_symmetry.space_group_name_H-M   'P 1'
#
loop_
_entity.id
_entity.type
_entity.pdbx_description
1 polymer ?
#
loop_
_entity_poly.entity_id
_entity_poly.type
_entity_poly.pdbx_seq_one_letter_code
_entity_poly.pdbx_strand_id
1 'polypeptide(L)'
;MPLGLDHFLRRLSDPFDTESRFYWPLAIAVFAAIVANTVWYYWRPDHERPSPTETALRPWVYWVNVIFCIWYLVLLIAKVPFYWFAGSLLVNIASILFLYAYWLPPRDAAWERELRRLKYIPEAERRQRRRRRR
;
A
#
# COMPACT_ATOMS: atom_id res chain seq x y z
N MET A 1 13.38 -35.68 14.32
CA MET A 1 12.07 -36.12 13.82
C MET A 1 11.93 -35.62 12.39
N PRO A 2 11.48 -36.43 11.41
CA PRO A 2 11.30 -35.94 10.06
C PRO A 2 10.24 -34.82 10.10
N LEU A 3 10.58 -33.67 9.53
CA LEU A 3 9.68 -32.54 9.36
C LEU A 3 8.59 -32.94 8.35
N GLY A 4 7.61 -33.72 8.78
CA GLY A 4 6.46 -34.11 7.97
C GLY A 4 5.57 -32.90 7.71
N LEU A 5 5.07 -32.76 6.48
CA LEU A 5 4.09 -31.74 6.10
C LEU A 5 2.88 -31.70 7.05
N ASP A 6 2.46 -32.85 7.58
CA ASP A 6 1.44 -32.98 8.63
C ASP A 6 1.74 -32.10 9.85
N HIS A 7 2.95 -32.19 10.39
CA HIS A 7 3.36 -31.47 11.59
C HIS A 7 3.32 -29.96 11.36
N PHE A 8 3.71 -29.51 10.16
CA PHE A 8 3.62 -28.10 9.78
C PHE A 8 2.16 -27.63 9.64
N LEU A 9 1.30 -28.42 9.01
CA LEU A 9 -0.12 -28.08 8.84
C LEU A 9 -0.84 -28.00 10.19
N ARG A 10 -0.56 -28.94 11.10
CA ARG A 10 -1.07 -28.88 12.48
C ARG A 10 -0.61 -27.61 13.21
N ARG A 11 0.68 -27.28 13.10
CA ARG A 11 1.24 -26.08 13.71
C ARG A 11 0.64 -24.78 13.14
N LEU A 12 0.26 -24.78 11.86
CA LEU A 12 -0.43 -23.66 11.21
C LEU A 12 -1.88 -23.49 11.69
N SER A 13 -2.54 -24.58 12.06
CA SER A 13 -3.91 -24.58 12.58
C SER A 13 -4.02 -24.32 14.08
N ASP A 14 -2.93 -24.48 14.84
CA ASP A 14 -2.91 -24.19 16.27
C ASP A 14 -3.13 -22.68 16.52
N PRO A 15 -3.90 -22.31 17.58
CA PRO A 15 -4.08 -20.92 17.98
C PRO A 15 -2.74 -20.25 18.30
N PHE A 16 -2.64 -18.96 18.02
CA PHE A 16 -1.40 -18.22 18.24
C PHE A 16 -1.19 -17.96 19.73
N ASP A 17 -0.14 -18.56 20.30
CA ASP A 17 0.21 -18.36 21.69
C ASP A 17 0.94 -17.02 21.88
N THR A 18 0.55 -16.25 22.89
CA THR A 18 1.21 -15.00 23.30
C THR A 18 2.58 -15.25 23.92
N GLU A 19 2.82 -16.44 24.48
CA GLU A 19 4.14 -16.86 24.98
C GLU A 19 5.04 -17.39 23.86
N SER A 20 4.50 -17.50 22.64
CA SER A 20 5.28 -17.85 21.47
C SER A 20 6.35 -16.80 21.23
N ARG A 21 7.59 -17.27 21.05
CA ARG A 21 8.74 -16.45 20.59
C ARG A 21 8.46 -15.66 19.30
N PHE A 22 7.40 -15.99 18.56
CA PHE A 22 7.01 -15.34 17.31
C PHE A 22 5.96 -14.23 17.49
N TYR A 23 5.29 -14.12 18.64
CA TYR A 23 4.25 -13.12 18.88
C TYR A 23 4.81 -11.69 18.87
N TRP A 24 5.81 -11.42 19.71
CA TRP A 24 6.42 -10.09 19.82
C TRP A 24 7.08 -9.62 18.52
N PRO A 25 7.86 -10.45 17.80
CA PRO A 25 8.37 -10.07 16.48
C PRO A 25 7.26 -9.69 15.49
N LEU A 26 6.13 -10.43 15.48
CA LEU A 26 5.01 -10.12 14.58
C LEU A 26 4.35 -8.79 14.94
N ALA A 27 4.10 -8.54 16.23
CA ALA A 27 3.52 -7.29 16.71
C ALA A 27 4.42 -6.08 16.36
N ILE A 28 5.74 -6.21 16.58
CA ILE A 28 6.72 -5.19 16.19
C ILE A 28 6.71 -4.99 14.67
N ALA A 29 6.63 -6.06 13.87
CA ALA A 29 6.56 -5.96 12.42
C ALA A 29 5.29 -5.22 11.95
N VAL A 30 4.14 -5.46 12.57
CA VAL A 30 2.90 -4.71 12.26
C VAL A 30 3.06 -3.23 12.61
N PHE A 31 3.65 -2.92 13.76
CA PHE A 31 3.90 -1.53 14.14
C PHE A 31 4.89 -0.84 13.19
N ALA A 32 5.98 -1.52 12.84
CA ALA A 32 6.94 -1.05 11.86
C ALA A 32 6.29 -0.85 10.48
N ALA A 33 5.36 -1.71 10.08
CA ALA A 33 4.60 -1.58 8.84
C ALA A 33 3.69 -0.34 8.86
N ILE A 34 3.05 -0.02 9.98
CA ILE A 34 2.26 1.22 10.14
C ILE A 34 3.18 2.45 9.96
N VAL A 35 4.33 2.47 10.63
CA VAL A 35 5.29 3.57 10.52
C VAL A 35 5.80 3.69 9.10
N ALA A 36 6.24 2.59 8.48
CA ALA A 36 6.73 2.57 7.11
C ALA A 36 5.67 3.04 6.10
N ASN A 37 4.42 2.59 6.24
CA ASN A 37 3.30 3.01 5.38
C ASN A 37 3.00 4.51 5.56
N THR A 38 3.08 5.02 6.79
CA THR A 38 2.90 6.45 7.09
C THR A 38 4.03 7.29 6.48
N VAL A 39 5.27 6.87 6.68
CA VAL A 39 6.44 7.51 6.07
C VAL A 39 6.32 7.50 4.56
N TRP A 40 5.99 6.36 3.94
CA TRP A 40 5.78 6.26 2.49
C TRP A 40 4.68 7.21 1.98
N TYR A 41 3.59 7.35 2.72
CA TYR A 41 2.49 8.24 2.33
C TYR A 41 2.91 9.72 2.31
N TYR A 42 3.65 10.15 3.34
CA TYR A 42 4.11 11.54 3.47
C TYR A 42 5.41 11.84 2.73
N TRP A 43 6.22 10.82 2.45
CA TRP A 43 7.47 10.98 1.71
C TRP A 43 7.14 11.31 0.25
N ARG A 44 7.47 12.54 -0.14
CA ARG A 44 7.50 12.97 -1.54
C ARG A 44 8.85 13.57 -1.87
N PRO A 45 9.53 13.05 -2.91
CA PRO A 45 10.61 13.78 -3.54
C PRO A 45 10.03 15.02 -4.23
N ASP A 46 10.53 16.22 -3.93
CA ASP A 46 10.08 17.50 -4.52
C ASP A 46 10.15 17.56 -6.06
N HIS A 47 10.84 16.61 -6.68
CA HIS A 47 11.11 16.58 -8.11
C HIS A 47 10.06 15.80 -8.92
N GLU A 48 9.18 15.05 -8.26
CA GLU A 48 8.15 14.25 -8.91
C GLU A 48 6.86 15.07 -9.05
N ARG A 49 6.42 15.30 -10.30
CA ARG A 49 5.07 15.83 -10.56
C ARG A 49 4.10 14.66 -10.49
N PRO A 50 3.26 14.56 -9.44
CA PRO A 50 2.37 13.41 -9.29
C PRO A 50 1.39 13.40 -10.45
N SER A 51 1.10 12.21 -11.00
CA SER A 51 -0.05 12.11 -11.89
C SER A 51 -1.32 12.39 -11.08
N PRO A 52 -2.36 12.97 -11.70
CA PRO A 52 -3.66 13.14 -11.05
C PRO A 52 -4.21 11.79 -10.53
N THR A 53 -3.92 10.71 -11.26
CA THR A 53 -4.26 9.33 -10.92
C THR A 53 -3.57 8.89 -9.64
N GLU A 54 -2.25 9.11 -9.52
CA GLU A 54 -1.48 8.73 -8.34
C GLU A 54 -1.91 9.54 -7.11
N THR A 55 -2.23 10.81 -7.31
CA THR A 55 -2.75 11.67 -6.23
C THR A 55 -4.08 11.17 -5.70
N ALA A 56 -4.96 10.68 -6.58
CA ALA A 56 -6.22 10.08 -6.18
C ALA A 56 -6.03 8.69 -5.53
N LEU A 57 -5.12 7.86 -6.06
CA LEU A 57 -4.93 6.46 -5.65
C LEU A 57 -4.20 6.30 -4.32
N ARG A 58 -3.19 7.14 -4.08
CA ARG A 58 -2.28 7.02 -2.92
C ARG A 58 -3.03 7.05 -1.57
N PRO A 59 -4.05 7.92 -1.35
CA PRO A 59 -4.90 7.84 -0.16
C PRO A 59 -5.61 6.50 0.01
N TRP A 60 -6.12 5.90 -1.08
CA TRP A 60 -6.81 4.60 -1.01
C TRP A 60 -5.85 3.49 -0.61
N VAL A 61 -4.68 3.42 -1.22
CA VAL A 61 -3.64 2.43 -0.87
C VAL A 61 -3.23 2.58 0.59
N TYR A 62 -3.04 3.83 1.05
CA TYR A 62 -2.74 4.12 2.45
C TYR A 62 -3.83 3.59 3.40
N TRP A 63 -5.10 3.91 3.14
CA TRP A 63 -6.21 3.47 3.99
C TRP A 63 -6.42 1.97 3.99
N VAL A 64 -6.30 1.32 2.83
CA VAL A 64 -6.35 -0.15 2.73
C VAL A 64 -5.27 -0.76 3.63
N ASN A 65 -4.02 -0.29 3.53
CA ASN A 65 -2.95 -0.78 4.40
C ASN A 65 -3.20 -0.53 5.88
N VAL A 66 -3.70 0.65 6.26
CA VAL A 66 -4.03 0.96 7.65
C VAL A 66 -5.12 0.03 8.19
N ILE A 67 -6.18 -0.20 7.42
CA ILE A 67 -7.27 -1.12 7.78
C ILE A 67 -6.72 -2.53 7.99
N PHE A 68 -5.86 -3.02 7.09
CA PHE A 68 -5.25 -4.33 7.24
C PHE A 68 -4.27 -4.40 8.43
N CYS A 69 -3.49 -3.35 8.70
CA CYS A 69 -2.65 -3.27 9.90
C CYS A 69 -3.48 -3.38 11.19
N ILE A 70 -4.59 -2.65 11.28
CA ILE A 70 -5.53 -2.77 12.41
C ILE A 70 -6.11 -4.18 12.47
N TRP A 71 -6.51 -4.74 11.33
CA TRP A 71 -7.01 -6.11 11.26
C TRP A 71 -5.99 -7.14 11.77
N TYR A 72 -4.69 -7.01 11.42
CA TYR A 72 -3.65 -7.89 11.96
C TYR A 72 -3.48 -7.76 13.48
N LEU A 73 -3.57 -6.55 14.02
CA LEU A 73 -3.55 -6.34 15.48
C LEU A 73 -4.75 -7.03 16.13
N VAL A 74 -5.93 -6.95 15.52
CA VAL A 74 -7.14 -7.66 16.00
C VAL A 74 -6.93 -9.18 15.96
N LEU A 75 -6.39 -9.73 14.87
CA LEU A 75 -6.10 -11.16 14.76
C LEU A 75 -5.07 -11.62 15.81
N LEU A 76 -4.09 -10.78 16.13
CA LEU A 76 -3.07 -11.04 17.16
C LEU A 76 -3.71 -11.13 18.55
N ILE A 77 -4.54 -10.14 18.89
CA ILE A 77 -5.26 -10.10 20.18
C ILE A 77 -6.23 -11.28 20.29
N ALA A 78 -6.91 -11.62 19.19
CA ALA A 78 -7.87 -12.73 19.12
C ALA A 78 -7.19 -14.11 19.05
N LYS A 79 -5.86 -14.20 19.07
CA LYS A 79 -5.07 -15.44 19.09
C LYS A 79 -5.45 -16.42 17.96
N VAL A 80 -5.84 -15.86 16.82
CA VAL A 80 -6.35 -16.63 15.67
C VAL A 80 -5.20 -17.45 15.06
N PRO A 81 -5.47 -18.66 14.53
CA PRO A 81 -4.45 -19.45 13.83
C PRO A 81 -3.76 -18.68 12.70
N PHE A 82 -2.49 -19.03 12.45
CA PHE A 82 -1.63 -18.28 11.54
C PHE A 82 -2.15 -18.21 10.09
N TYR A 83 -2.89 -19.21 9.61
CA TYR A 83 -3.41 -19.19 8.24
C TYR A 83 -4.34 -18.01 7.95
N TRP A 84 -5.02 -17.45 8.96
CA TRP A 84 -5.82 -16.24 8.80
C TRP A 84 -4.96 -14.99 8.56
N PHE A 85 -3.78 -14.91 9.17
CA PHE A 85 -2.80 -13.85 8.89
C PHE A 85 -2.26 -13.96 7.47
N ALA A 86 -1.87 -15.17 7.06
CA ALA A 86 -1.36 -15.39 5.71
C ALA A 86 -2.45 -15.09 4.67
N GLY A 87 -3.69 -15.52 4.92
CA GLY A 87 -4.84 -15.25 4.07
C GLY A 87 -5.13 -13.75 3.94
N SER A 88 -5.19 -13.02 5.05
CA SER A 88 -5.44 -11.57 5.01
C SER A 88 -4.29 -10.80 4.34
N LEU A 89 -3.05 -11.28 4.43
CA LEU A 89 -1.92 -10.73 3.69
C LEU A 89 -2.08 -10.87 2.18
N LEU A 90 -2.49 -12.04 1.72
CA LEU A 90 -2.79 -12.23 0.31
C LEU A 90 -3.93 -11.32 -0.16
N VAL A 91 -4.99 -11.16 0.64
CA VAL A 91 -6.11 -10.27 0.31
C VAL A 91 -5.66 -8.81 0.29
N ASN A 92 -4.81 -8.38 1.22
CA ASN A 92 -4.26 -7.02 1.22
C ASN A 92 -3.46 -6.75 -0.07
N ILE A 93 -2.52 -7.64 -0.41
CA ILE A 93 -1.72 -7.53 -1.63
C ILE A 93 -2.62 -7.52 -2.87
N ALA A 94 -3.59 -8.43 -2.95
CA ALA A 94 -4.54 -8.49 -4.05
C ALA A 94 -5.39 -7.21 -4.17
N SER A 95 -5.80 -6.62 -3.05
CA SER A 95 -6.56 -5.37 -3.03
C SER A 95 -5.74 -4.20 -3.58
N ILE A 96 -4.46 -4.13 -3.22
CA ILE A 96 -3.54 -3.11 -3.75
C ILE A 96 -3.32 -3.34 -5.24
N LEU A 97 -3.02 -4.57 -5.67
CA LEU A 97 -2.84 -4.91 -7.08
C LEU A 97 -4.09 -4.56 -7.90
N PHE A 98 -5.28 -4.86 -7.39
CA PHE A 98 -6.55 -4.50 -8.02
C PHE A 98 -6.71 -2.98 -8.15
N LEU A 99 -6.41 -2.22 -7.09
CA LEU A 99 -6.45 -0.76 -7.11
C LEU A 99 -5.54 -0.17 -8.19
N TYR A 100 -4.30 -0.65 -8.28
CA TYR A 100 -3.36 -0.21 -9.31
C TYR A 100 -3.81 -0.65 -10.72
N ALA A 101 -4.23 -1.91 -10.89
CA ALA A 101 -4.67 -2.44 -12.18
C ALA A 101 -5.93 -1.74 -12.71
N TYR A 102 -6.84 -1.32 -11.83
CA TYR A 102 -8.08 -0.66 -12.24
C TYR A 102 -7.90 0.84 -12.52
N TRP A 103 -7.03 1.55 -11.80
CA TRP A 103 -6.89 3.01 -11.93
C TRP A 103 -5.76 3.50 -12.84
N LEU A 104 -4.64 2.79 -12.98
CA LEU A 104 -3.51 3.23 -13.82
C LEU A 104 -3.76 3.22 -15.36
N PRO A 105 -4.43 2.23 -15.99
CA PRO A 105 -4.19 1.95 -17.41
C PRO A 105 -4.57 3.07 -18.41
N PRO A 106 -5.71 3.79 -18.29
CA PRO A 106 -6.08 4.79 -19.30
C PRO A 106 -5.56 6.21 -19.03
N ARG A 107 -5.39 6.57 -17.75
CA ARG A 107 -5.22 7.98 -17.33
C ARG A 107 -3.77 8.46 -17.34
N ASP A 108 -2.82 7.59 -16.99
CA ASP A 108 -1.40 7.98 -17.01
C ASP A 108 -0.86 8.14 -18.44
N ALA A 109 -1.31 7.31 -19.39
CA ALA A 109 -0.98 7.48 -20.80
C ALA A 109 -1.52 8.79 -21.41
N ALA A 110 -2.64 9.31 -20.87
CA ALA A 110 -3.16 10.63 -21.24
C ALA A 110 -2.35 11.76 -20.57
N TRP A 111 -1.99 11.59 -19.30
CA TRP A 111 -1.17 12.53 -18.54
C TRP A 111 0.23 12.70 -19.13
N GLU A 112 0.88 11.62 -19.56
CA GLU A 112 2.18 11.69 -20.24
C GLU A 112 2.11 12.42 -21.58
N ARG A 113 0.99 12.32 -22.30
CA ARG A 113 0.75 13.10 -23.53
C ARG A 113 0.60 14.58 -23.20
N GLU A 114 -0.07 14.93 -22.10
CA GLU A 114 -0.18 16.30 -21.61
C GLU A 114 1.14 16.88 -21.09
N LEU A 115 1.93 16.12 -20.33
CA LEU A 115 3.28 16.52 -19.91
C LEU A 115 4.20 16.78 -21.11
N ARG A 116 4.13 15.95 -22.14
CA ARG A 116 4.85 16.18 -23.41
C ARG A 116 4.39 17.48 -24.07
N ARG A 117 3.09 17.74 -24.18
CA ARG A 117 2.57 19.01 -24.74
C ARG A 117 3.03 20.22 -23.94
N LEU A 118 3.08 20.12 -22.62
CA LEU A 118 3.56 21.19 -21.74
C LEU A 118 5.05 21.50 -21.95
N LYS A 119 5.87 20.55 -22.39
CA LYS A 119 7.29 20.74 -22.72
C LYS A 119 7.51 21.57 -23.99
N TYR A 120 6.58 21.50 -24.94
CA TYR A 120 6.68 22.21 -26.23
C TYR A 120 6.00 23.58 -26.26
N ILE A 121 5.17 23.91 -25.26
CA ILE A 121 4.55 25.24 -25.15
C ILE A 121 5.60 26.22 -24.58
N PRO A 122 6.06 27.22 -25.37
CA PRO A 122 7.06 28.17 -24.91
C PRO A 122 6.52 29.00 -23.73
N GLU A 123 7.37 29.21 -22.72
CA GLU A 123 6.99 29.88 -21.46
C GLU A 123 6.40 31.29 -21.63
N ALA A 124 6.69 31.94 -22.77
CA ALA A 124 6.15 33.25 -23.14
C ALA A 124 4.61 33.23 -23.27
N GLU A 125 4.02 32.17 -23.84
CA GLU A 125 2.57 32.03 -24.01
C GLU A 125 1.87 31.81 -22.66
N ARG A 126 2.52 31.10 -21.73
CA ARG A 126 1.98 30.88 -20.37
C ARG A 126 1.91 32.19 -19.58
N ARG A 127 2.91 33.08 -19.71
CA ARG A 127 2.89 34.41 -19.06
C ARG A 127 1.78 35.30 -19.64
N GLN A 128 1.56 35.27 -20.95
CA GLN A 128 0.46 36.04 -21.57
C GLN A 128 -0.94 35.53 -21.18
N ARG A 129 -1.15 34.21 -21.11
CA ARG A 129 -2.44 33.65 -20.66
C ARG A 129 -2.75 33.99 -19.19
N ARG A 130 -1.74 34.02 -18.30
CA ARG A 130 -1.92 34.47 -16.91
C ARG A 130 -2.31 35.95 -16.81
N ARG A 131 -1.77 36.81 -17.68
CA ARG A 131 -2.13 38.24 -17.71
C ARG A 131 -3.54 38.50 -18.24
N ARG A 132 -4.05 37.67 -19.16
CA ARG A 132 -5.42 37.79 -19.70
C ARG A 132 -6.53 37.27 -18.78
N ARG A 133 -6.19 36.55 -17.71
CA ARG A 133 -7.16 36.01 -16.73
C ARG A 133 -7.22 36.83 -15.42
N ARG A 134 -6.41 37.88 -15.30
CA ARG A 134 -6.59 38.95 -14.32
C ARG A 134 -7.32 40.09 -14.99
#